data_AF-A0A2E7C9Z0-F1
#
_entry.id   AF-A0A2E7C9Z0-F1
#
_cell.length_a   1.000
_cell.length_b   1.000
_cell.length_c   1.000
_cell.angle_alpha   90.00
_cell.angle_beta   90.00
_cell.angle_gamma   90.00
#
_symmetry.space_group_name_H-M   'P 1'
#
loop_
_entity.id
_entity.type
_entity.pdbx_description
1 polymer ?
#
loop_
_entity_poly.entity_id
_entity_poly.type
_entity_poly.pdbx_seq_one_letter_code
_entity_poly.pdbx_strand_id
1 'polypeptide(L)'
;MENEDCILCLSKFNENSMKIQYARLVSFFLFYLACHIIYAQNSNCVGNCINGYGIMMYVNGDIYDGNWQSGLRHGEGEYIFDNGDIMSGYWLRGSCRSCARESGYNSNTQETSNTSNKNQSNNIRVRISKIPSEIYKVAVIGKEASLCNGEIDDGQELAELVEGELLGIYGVVERKYLNSILEEQILAMSGLVLDDNDFANAGCLAGAQGTVIASYGCLQDKTKLQVKLVDCSTSDLYWSVTGFNVSEFELLDALRERLN
;
A
#
# COMPACT_ATOMS: atom_id res chain seq x y z
N MET A 1 69.42 -39.36 -19.17
CA MET A 1 69.17 -38.53 -17.98
C MET A 1 69.32 -37.09 -18.42
N GLU A 2 68.34 -36.19 -18.40
CA GLU A 2 66.95 -36.17 -17.97
C GLU A 2 66.30 -35.11 -18.88
N ASN A 3 65.21 -35.44 -19.58
CA ASN A 3 64.44 -34.44 -20.33
C ASN A 3 62.93 -34.77 -20.28
N GLU A 4 62.48 -35.37 -19.18
CA GLU A 4 61.06 -35.68 -18.94
C GLU A 4 60.38 -34.67 -17.98
N ASP A 5 61.14 -33.80 -17.32
CA ASP A 5 60.60 -32.87 -16.30
C ASP A 5 59.91 -31.61 -16.86
N CYS A 6 60.04 -31.33 -18.16
CA CYS A 6 59.52 -30.08 -18.75
C CYS A 6 58.04 -30.18 -19.17
N ILE A 7 57.57 -31.35 -19.62
CA ILE A 7 56.19 -31.52 -20.10
C ILE A 7 55.18 -31.53 -18.94
N LEU A 8 55.56 -32.09 -17.78
CA LEU A 8 54.73 -32.09 -16.57
C LEU A 8 54.65 -30.72 -15.88
N CYS A 9 55.67 -29.85 -16.04
CA CYS A 9 55.62 -28.48 -15.54
C CYS A 9 54.66 -27.61 -16.38
N LEU A 10 54.67 -27.72 -17.70
CA LEU A 10 53.80 -26.93 -18.59
C LEU A 10 52.33 -27.30 -18.45
N SER A 11 51.99 -28.59 -18.25
CA SER A 11 50.60 -29.01 -18.00
C SER A 11 50.08 -28.50 -16.64
N LYS A 12 50.89 -28.58 -15.57
CA LYS A 12 50.54 -28.01 -14.25
C LYS A 12 50.47 -26.48 -14.25
N PHE A 13 51.33 -25.79 -14.99
CA PHE A 13 51.27 -24.33 -15.13
C PHE A 13 50.00 -23.90 -15.85
N ASN A 14 49.60 -24.64 -16.90
CA ASN A 14 48.39 -24.35 -17.69
C ASN A 14 47.10 -24.68 -16.92
N GLU A 15 47.05 -25.78 -16.18
CA GLU A 15 45.92 -26.09 -15.28
C GLU A 15 45.75 -25.06 -14.16
N ASN A 16 46.86 -24.61 -13.55
CA ASN A 16 46.80 -23.59 -12.49
C ASN A 16 46.40 -22.23 -13.05
N SER A 17 46.89 -21.86 -14.25
CA SER A 17 46.50 -20.63 -14.95
C SER A 17 45.01 -20.63 -15.31
N MET A 18 44.50 -21.74 -15.86
CA MET A 18 43.07 -21.93 -16.17
C MET A 18 42.19 -21.91 -14.91
N LYS A 19 42.59 -22.56 -13.82
CA LYS A 19 41.87 -22.54 -12.54
C LYS A 19 41.82 -21.14 -11.92
N ILE A 20 42.90 -20.35 -12.03
CA ILE A 20 42.94 -18.96 -11.55
C ILE A 20 42.03 -18.06 -12.40
N GLN A 21 42.00 -18.23 -13.73
CA GLN A 21 41.08 -17.47 -14.59
C GLN A 21 39.62 -17.84 -14.32
N TYR A 22 39.32 -19.13 -14.13
CA TYR A 22 37.98 -19.58 -13.79
C TYR A 22 37.55 -19.09 -12.40
N ALA A 23 38.45 -19.12 -11.41
CA ALA A 23 38.18 -18.57 -10.08
C ALA A 23 37.92 -17.05 -10.09
N ARG A 24 38.64 -16.30 -10.95
CA ARG A 24 38.37 -14.87 -11.14
C ARG A 24 37.03 -14.63 -11.81
N LEU A 25 36.68 -15.37 -12.87
CA LEU A 25 35.40 -15.24 -13.55
C LEU A 25 34.22 -15.64 -12.67
N VAL A 26 34.35 -16.72 -11.90
CA VAL A 26 33.35 -17.14 -10.90
C VAL A 26 33.24 -16.11 -9.78
N SER A 27 34.36 -15.54 -9.32
CA SER A 27 34.33 -14.46 -8.32
C SER A 27 33.66 -13.19 -8.85
N PHE A 28 33.93 -12.77 -10.09
CA PHE A 28 33.23 -11.64 -10.72
C PHE A 28 31.76 -11.95 -10.96
N PHE A 29 31.40 -13.16 -11.34
CA PHE A 29 30.02 -13.58 -11.52
C PHE A 29 29.28 -13.64 -10.19
N LEU A 30 29.90 -14.16 -9.13
CA LEU A 30 29.34 -14.16 -7.78
C LEU A 30 29.25 -12.75 -7.20
N PHE A 31 30.20 -11.86 -7.51
CA PHE A 31 30.13 -10.46 -7.13
C PHE A 31 29.03 -9.73 -7.92
N TYR A 32 28.85 -10.05 -9.20
CA TYR A 32 27.76 -9.53 -10.03
C TYR A 32 26.40 -10.08 -9.61
N LEU A 33 26.32 -11.35 -9.21
CA LEU A 33 25.11 -11.97 -8.67
C LEU A 33 24.79 -11.40 -7.28
N ALA A 34 25.78 -11.23 -6.41
CA ALA A 34 25.63 -10.57 -5.11
C ALA A 34 25.26 -9.09 -5.29
N CYS A 35 25.84 -8.40 -6.26
CA CYS A 35 25.50 -7.03 -6.62
C CYS A 35 24.06 -6.95 -7.14
N HIS A 36 23.62 -7.87 -7.99
CA HIS A 36 22.21 -7.99 -8.39
C HIS A 36 21.27 -8.32 -7.24
N ILE A 37 21.69 -9.19 -6.32
CA ILE A 37 20.91 -9.52 -5.11
C ILE A 37 20.82 -8.30 -4.17
N ILE A 38 21.89 -7.50 -4.06
CA ILE A 38 21.91 -6.23 -3.30
C ILE A 38 21.08 -5.14 -4.00
N TYR A 39 21.02 -5.11 -5.33
CA TYR A 39 20.18 -4.18 -6.11
C TYR A 39 18.71 -4.61 -6.23
N ALA A 40 18.38 -5.86 -5.86
CA ALA A 40 17.02 -6.39 -6.02
C ALA A 40 16.04 -5.97 -4.91
N GLN A 41 16.46 -5.26 -3.87
CA GLN A 41 15.52 -4.76 -2.86
C GLN A 41 15.91 -3.36 -2.40
N ASN A 42 14.98 -2.41 -2.58
CA ASN A 42 14.56 -1.42 -1.58
C ASN A 42 13.45 -0.52 -2.14
N SER A 43 12.51 -1.11 -2.90
CA SER A 43 11.21 -0.49 -3.14
C SER A 43 10.13 -1.46 -2.74
N ASN A 44 9.72 -1.37 -1.47
CA ASN A 44 8.72 -2.24 -0.90
C ASN A 44 7.36 -1.67 -1.27
N CYS A 45 6.67 -2.35 -2.16
CA CYS A 45 5.27 -2.08 -2.48
C CYS A 45 4.38 -2.82 -1.48
N VAL A 46 3.41 -2.12 -0.91
CA VAL A 46 2.28 -2.71 -0.18
C VAL A 46 1.01 -2.49 -1.02
N GLY A 47 0.34 -3.57 -1.46
CA GLY A 47 -0.79 -3.51 -2.38
C GLY A 47 -0.41 -3.70 -3.85
N ASN A 48 -1.20 -3.16 -4.78
CA ASN A 48 -1.02 -3.35 -6.22
C ASN A 48 -0.36 -2.12 -6.86
N CYS A 49 0.98 -2.06 -6.83
CA CYS A 49 1.73 -0.99 -7.49
C CYS A 49 1.90 -1.18 -9.01
N ILE A 50 1.15 -2.10 -9.63
CA ILE A 50 1.19 -2.36 -11.07
C ILE A 50 -0.07 -1.78 -11.74
N ASN A 51 -1.27 -2.19 -11.30
CA ASN A 51 -2.56 -1.78 -11.86
C ASN A 51 -3.63 -1.79 -10.76
N GLY A 52 -3.63 -0.77 -9.91
CA GLY A 52 -4.55 -0.68 -8.78
C GLY A 52 -4.01 0.26 -7.72
N TYR A 53 -4.53 0.18 -6.51
CA TYR A 53 -4.04 0.99 -5.41
C TYR A 53 -2.84 0.32 -4.73
N GLY A 54 -1.80 1.11 -4.43
CA GLY A 54 -0.60 0.60 -3.79
C GLY A 54 0.24 1.70 -3.15
N ILE A 55 0.98 1.31 -2.11
CA ILE A 55 1.91 2.17 -1.40
C ILE A 55 3.31 1.75 -1.79
N MET A 56 4.02 2.60 -2.53
CA MET A 56 5.42 2.37 -2.88
C MET A 56 6.31 3.19 -1.96
N MET A 57 7.16 2.50 -1.22
CA MET A 57 8.27 3.11 -0.51
C MET A 57 9.47 3.13 -1.43
N TYR A 58 10.04 4.31 -1.70
CA TYR A 58 11.20 4.48 -2.55
C TYR A 58 12.50 4.40 -1.72
N VAL A 59 13.60 4.07 -2.40
CA VAL A 59 14.93 3.94 -1.78
C VAL A 59 15.38 5.23 -1.09
N ASN A 60 14.91 6.38 -1.58
CA ASN A 60 15.24 7.69 -1.02
C ASN A 60 14.40 8.09 0.20
N GLY A 61 13.55 7.19 0.72
CA GLY A 61 12.67 7.46 1.86
C GLY A 61 11.32 8.07 1.48
N ASP A 62 11.16 8.50 0.22
CA ASP A 62 9.88 9.00 -0.27
C ASP A 62 8.85 7.87 -0.33
N ILE A 63 7.58 8.23 -0.22
CA ILE A 63 6.46 7.29 -0.25
C ILE A 63 5.45 7.82 -1.26
N TYR A 64 4.99 6.95 -2.15
CA TYR A 64 3.77 7.21 -2.92
C TYR A 64 2.64 6.34 -2.41
N ASP A 65 1.56 6.95 -1.96
CA ASP A 65 0.33 6.30 -1.52
C ASP A 65 -0.80 6.68 -2.50
N GLY A 66 -1.17 5.78 -3.42
CA GLY A 66 -2.17 6.11 -4.44
C GLY A 66 -2.37 5.06 -5.51
N ASN A 67 -3.08 5.44 -6.57
CA ASN A 67 -3.37 4.54 -7.68
C ASN A 67 -2.16 4.37 -8.61
N TRP A 68 -2.12 3.21 -9.27
CA TRP A 68 -1.09 2.76 -10.19
C TRP A 68 -1.72 2.22 -11.45
N GLN A 69 -1.09 2.50 -12.57
CA GLN A 69 -1.44 1.90 -13.85
C GLN A 69 -0.16 1.63 -14.65
N SER A 70 -0.01 0.39 -15.09
CA SER A 70 1.17 -0.12 -15.79
C SER A 70 2.50 0.17 -15.06
N GLY A 71 2.51 0.01 -13.74
CA GLY A 71 3.68 0.24 -12.89
C GLY A 71 4.03 1.72 -12.68
N LEU A 72 3.15 2.64 -13.09
CA LEU A 72 3.34 4.08 -12.94
C LEU A 72 2.25 4.67 -12.06
N ARG A 73 2.62 5.65 -11.24
CA ARG A 73 1.68 6.49 -10.47
C ARG A 73 0.59 7.01 -11.41
N HIS A 74 -0.65 6.75 -11.07
CA HIS A 74 -1.82 7.10 -11.87
C HIS A 74 -2.97 7.50 -10.95
N GLY A 75 -3.96 8.23 -11.47
CA GLY A 75 -5.13 8.62 -10.71
C GLY A 75 -4.79 9.46 -9.49
N GLU A 76 -5.67 9.42 -8.51
CA GLU A 76 -5.47 10.11 -7.24
C GLU A 76 -4.34 9.45 -6.42
N GLY A 77 -3.38 10.26 -5.93
CA GLY A 77 -2.27 9.78 -5.10
C GLY A 77 -1.55 10.88 -4.32
N GLU A 78 -0.88 10.49 -3.23
CA GLU A 78 -0.04 11.38 -2.42
C GLU A 78 1.41 10.95 -2.53
N TYR A 79 2.30 11.93 -2.66
CA TYR A 79 3.73 11.74 -2.61
C TYR A 79 4.30 12.40 -1.36
N ILE A 80 4.67 11.59 -0.39
CA ILE A 80 5.28 12.01 0.86
C ILE A 80 6.78 11.98 0.64
N PHE A 81 7.42 13.13 0.75
CA PHE A 81 8.87 13.22 0.69
C PHE A 81 9.48 12.76 2.01
N ASP A 82 10.71 12.26 1.98
CA ASP A 82 11.47 11.87 3.18
C ASP A 82 11.61 13.03 4.19
N ASN A 83 11.61 14.27 3.70
CA ASN A 83 11.61 15.48 4.54
C ASN A 83 10.26 15.78 5.23
N GLY A 84 9.23 14.96 5.00
CA GLY A 84 7.89 15.10 5.55
C GLY A 84 6.96 16.03 4.76
N ASP A 85 7.42 16.67 3.69
CA ASP A 85 6.52 17.41 2.79
C ASP A 85 5.59 16.43 2.08
N ILE A 86 4.37 16.86 1.79
CA ILE A 86 3.36 16.04 1.13
C ILE A 86 2.95 16.73 -0.15
N MET A 87 2.84 15.97 -1.23
CA MET A 87 2.31 16.42 -2.50
C MET A 87 1.14 15.55 -2.93
N SER A 88 -0.07 16.04 -2.75
CA SER A 88 -1.31 15.31 -2.99
C SER A 88 -1.99 15.80 -4.26
N GLY A 89 -2.50 14.88 -5.08
CA GLY A 89 -3.28 15.23 -6.27
C GLY A 89 -3.38 14.14 -7.32
N TYR A 90 -3.71 14.54 -8.55
CA TYR A 90 -3.90 13.63 -9.67
C TYR A 90 -2.60 13.36 -10.44
N TRP A 91 -2.32 12.08 -10.68
CA TRP A 91 -1.16 11.55 -11.38
C TRP A 91 -1.57 10.91 -12.69
N LEU A 92 -0.78 11.12 -13.73
CA LEU A 92 -1.00 10.49 -15.03
C LEU A 92 0.34 10.01 -15.59
N ARG A 93 0.49 8.68 -15.67
CA ARG A 93 1.69 8.01 -16.20
C ARG A 93 2.97 8.46 -15.49
N GLY A 94 2.94 8.45 -14.16
CA GLY A 94 4.08 8.78 -13.32
C GLY A 94 4.30 10.27 -13.10
N SER A 95 3.55 11.14 -13.78
CA SER A 95 3.67 12.60 -13.69
C SER A 95 2.48 13.21 -12.97
N CYS A 96 2.76 14.06 -11.98
CA CYS A 96 1.74 14.87 -11.34
C CYS A 96 1.12 15.84 -12.35
N ARG A 97 -0.21 15.85 -12.45
CA ARG A 97 -0.99 16.76 -13.31
C ARG A 97 -1.65 17.90 -12.54
N SER A 98 -2.15 17.60 -11.35
CA SER A 98 -2.82 18.56 -10.48
C SER A 98 -2.54 18.20 -9.04
N CYS A 99 -1.35 18.52 -8.55
CA CYS A 99 -0.98 18.29 -7.15
C CYS A 99 -0.66 19.60 -6.43
N ALA A 100 -1.07 19.66 -5.18
CA ALA A 100 -0.71 20.71 -4.24
C ALA A 100 0.40 20.19 -3.30
N ARG A 101 1.35 21.05 -2.93
CA ARG A 101 2.39 20.74 -1.96
C ARG A 101 2.03 21.36 -0.62
N GLU A 102 1.96 20.53 0.41
CA GLU A 102 1.85 20.93 1.81
C GLU A 102 3.19 20.69 2.49
N SER A 103 3.81 21.74 3.02
CA SER A 103 5.10 21.63 3.71
C SER A 103 4.90 21.30 5.18
N GLY A 104 5.63 20.32 5.69
CA GLY A 104 5.55 19.82 7.07
C GLY A 104 6.06 20.77 8.17
N TYR A 105 6.13 22.09 7.89
CA TYR A 105 6.58 23.11 8.83
C TYR A 105 5.51 24.20 8.97
N ASN A 106 4.82 24.20 10.12
CA ASN A 106 3.72 25.11 10.44
C ASN A 106 4.07 26.59 10.17
N SER A 107 3.31 27.21 9.27
CA SER A 107 2.95 28.63 9.44
C SER A 107 1.55 28.88 8.86
N ASN A 108 0.65 29.25 9.76
CA ASN A 108 -0.67 29.85 9.56
C ASN A 108 -1.01 30.28 8.13
N THR A 109 -2.02 29.65 7.52
CA THR A 109 -2.97 30.35 6.64
C THR A 109 -4.39 29.84 6.91
N GLN A 110 -5.14 30.73 7.56
CA GLN A 110 -6.59 30.80 7.84
C GLN A 110 -7.46 29.90 6.95
N GLU A 111 -8.24 28.98 7.53
CA GLU A 111 -9.59 29.23 8.06
C GLU A 111 -10.47 30.10 7.15
N THR A 112 -11.29 29.44 6.33
CA THR A 112 -12.72 29.79 6.13
C THR A 112 -13.44 28.45 5.92
N SER A 113 -14.39 27.97 6.72
CA SER A 113 -15.18 28.59 7.78
C SER A 113 -15.95 27.49 8.54
N ASN A 114 -15.87 27.52 9.88
CA ASN A 114 -16.86 27.15 10.91
C ASN A 114 -17.52 25.74 10.82
N THR A 115 -17.45 24.83 11.81
CA THR A 115 -17.71 25.05 13.26
C THR A 115 -17.29 23.80 14.08
N SER A 116 -16.66 24.04 15.24
CA SER A 116 -16.64 23.21 16.48
C SER A 116 -16.15 21.74 16.43
N ASN A 117 -14.85 21.50 16.55
CA ASN A 117 -14.17 21.11 17.80
C ASN A 117 -12.67 20.87 17.57
N LYS A 118 -11.85 21.52 18.40
CA LYS A 118 -10.40 21.37 18.42
C LYS A 118 -10.04 20.04 19.11
N ASN A 119 -9.49 19.09 18.35
CA ASN A 119 -8.41 18.16 18.73
C ASN A 119 -8.19 17.06 17.66
N GLN A 120 -8.24 17.35 16.37
CA GLN A 120 -7.77 16.39 15.38
C GLN A 120 -6.24 16.41 15.38
N SER A 121 -5.67 15.41 16.03
CA SER A 121 -4.24 15.12 16.08
C SER A 121 -3.66 15.17 14.65
N ASN A 122 -2.51 15.82 14.43
CA ASN A 122 -1.79 15.91 13.15
C ASN A 122 -1.46 14.53 12.50
N ASN A 123 -1.84 13.46 13.19
CA ASN A 123 -1.66 12.07 12.84
C ASN A 123 -2.85 11.47 12.07
N ILE A 124 -3.97 12.17 11.94
CA ILE A 124 -5.14 11.72 11.18
C ILE A 124 -5.23 12.51 9.87
N ARG A 125 -5.41 11.80 8.76
CA ARG A 125 -5.55 12.34 7.41
C ARG A 125 -6.90 11.93 6.85
N VAL A 126 -7.67 12.90 6.37
CA VAL A 126 -8.97 12.67 5.72
C VAL A 126 -8.85 13.10 4.26
N ARG A 127 -9.11 12.17 3.33
CA ARG A 127 -9.12 12.42 1.89
C ARG A 127 -10.55 12.36 1.36
N ILE A 128 -10.91 13.34 0.55
CA ILE A 128 -12.16 13.36 -0.22
C ILE A 128 -11.81 13.46 -1.69
N SER A 129 -12.18 12.42 -2.45
CA SER A 129 -11.97 12.33 -3.88
C SER A 129 -13.26 12.64 -4.64
N LYS A 130 -14.39 12.06 -4.21
CA LYS A 130 -15.73 12.29 -4.79
C LYS A 130 -16.81 12.33 -3.71
N ILE A 131 -17.90 13.04 -3.97
CA ILE A 131 -19.09 12.97 -3.12
C ILE A 131 -19.88 11.70 -3.51
N PRO A 132 -20.15 10.77 -2.59
CA PRO A 132 -20.84 9.51 -2.89
C PRO A 132 -22.36 9.72 -3.03
N SER A 133 -22.81 10.67 -3.86
CA SER A 133 -24.23 10.98 -4.03
C SER A 133 -25.06 9.80 -4.58
N GLU A 134 -24.41 8.75 -5.06
CA GLU A 134 -25.04 7.58 -5.68
C GLU A 134 -24.89 6.28 -4.88
N ILE A 135 -24.06 6.27 -3.82
CA ILE A 135 -23.85 5.10 -2.96
C ILE A 135 -24.78 5.21 -1.77
N TYR A 136 -25.79 4.34 -1.72
CA TYR A 136 -26.67 4.17 -0.57
C TYR A 136 -26.51 2.81 0.10
N LYS A 137 -25.78 1.87 -0.53
CA LYS A 137 -25.54 0.54 0.02
C LYS A 137 -24.06 0.15 -0.06
N VAL A 138 -23.46 -0.22 1.08
CA VAL A 138 -22.04 -0.55 1.21
C VAL A 138 -21.80 -1.94 1.79
N ALA A 139 -20.71 -2.57 1.39
CA ALA A 139 -20.14 -3.73 2.08
C ALA A 139 -18.96 -3.25 2.92
N VAL A 140 -18.82 -3.73 4.16
CA VAL A 140 -17.67 -3.38 5.04
C VAL A 140 -16.80 -4.61 5.19
N ILE A 141 -15.52 -4.49 4.84
CA ILE A 141 -14.57 -5.61 4.79
C ILE A 141 -13.30 -5.27 5.55
N GLY A 142 -12.88 -6.18 6.42
CA GLY A 142 -11.54 -6.20 7.00
C GLY A 142 -10.55 -6.73 5.98
N LYS A 143 -9.46 -6.01 5.75
CA LYS A 143 -8.38 -6.42 4.86
C LYS A 143 -7.16 -6.83 5.66
N GLU A 144 -6.64 -8.02 5.32
CA GLU A 144 -5.41 -8.55 5.86
C GLU A 144 -4.21 -7.64 5.59
N ALA A 145 -3.42 -7.39 6.63
CA ALA A 145 -2.22 -6.58 6.56
C ALA A 145 -1.21 -6.92 7.67
N SER A 146 0.06 -6.60 7.41
CA SER A 146 1.14 -6.79 8.37
C SER A 146 1.26 -5.61 9.34
N LEU A 147 1.34 -5.91 10.63
CA LEU A 147 1.58 -4.99 11.73
C LEU A 147 3.08 -4.68 11.90
N CYS A 148 3.41 -3.64 12.67
CA CYS A 148 4.80 -3.21 12.87
C CYS A 148 5.66 -4.21 13.66
N ASN A 149 5.03 -5.09 14.43
CA ASN A 149 5.70 -6.18 15.15
C ASN A 149 5.88 -7.44 14.28
N GLY A 150 5.44 -7.43 13.02
CA GLY A 150 5.48 -8.58 12.11
C GLY A 150 4.31 -9.56 12.25
N GLU A 151 3.34 -9.28 13.13
CA GLU A 151 2.08 -10.02 13.19
C GLU A 151 1.20 -9.67 11.99
N ILE A 152 0.24 -10.55 11.68
CA ILE A 152 -0.75 -10.35 10.63
C ILE A 152 -2.10 -10.13 11.30
N ASP A 153 -2.80 -9.09 10.86
CA ASP A 153 -4.14 -8.75 11.30
C ASP A 153 -5.09 -8.80 10.08
N ASP A 154 -6.27 -9.38 10.24
CA ASP A 154 -7.26 -9.54 9.16
C ASP A 154 -8.13 -8.27 8.96
N GLY A 155 -7.98 -7.25 9.80
CA GLY A 155 -8.75 -6.02 9.78
C GLY A 155 -10.20 -6.19 10.24
N GLN A 156 -10.59 -7.37 10.70
CA GLN A 156 -11.99 -7.70 10.96
C GLN A 156 -12.54 -6.87 12.13
N GLU A 157 -11.77 -6.71 13.22
CA GLU A 157 -12.18 -5.92 14.39
C GLU A 157 -12.48 -4.45 14.01
N LEU A 158 -11.57 -3.81 13.28
CA LEU A 158 -11.77 -2.45 12.78
C LEU A 158 -12.98 -2.35 11.85
N ALA A 159 -13.20 -3.36 11.00
CA ALA A 159 -14.36 -3.40 10.12
C ALA A 159 -15.67 -3.45 10.91
N GLU A 160 -15.73 -4.16 12.04
CA GLU A 160 -16.94 -4.21 12.87
C GLU A 160 -17.25 -2.87 13.54
N LEU A 161 -16.21 -2.19 14.02
CA LEU A 161 -16.35 -0.86 14.59
C LEU A 161 -16.84 0.15 13.55
N VAL A 162 -16.24 0.13 12.36
CA VAL A 162 -16.61 1.00 11.24
C VAL A 162 -18.04 0.73 10.76
N GLU A 163 -18.45 -0.54 10.67
CA GLU A 163 -19.82 -0.91 10.31
C GLU A 163 -20.84 -0.26 11.26
N GLY A 164 -20.56 -0.25 12.57
CA GLY A 164 -21.38 0.43 13.57
C GLY A 164 -21.64 1.90 13.26
N GLU A 165 -20.62 2.61 12.79
CA GLU A 165 -20.72 4.04 12.42
C GLU A 165 -21.51 4.28 11.12
N LEU A 166 -21.54 3.29 10.23
CA LEU A 166 -22.15 3.43 8.90
C LEU A 166 -23.63 3.05 8.87
N LEU A 167 -24.12 2.26 9.82
CA LEU A 167 -25.49 1.73 9.88
C LEU A 167 -26.59 2.81 9.90
N GLY A 168 -26.26 4.07 10.17
CA GLY A 168 -27.19 5.21 10.11
C GLY A 168 -27.19 6.00 8.79
N ILE A 169 -26.27 5.70 7.87
CA ILE A 169 -25.99 6.53 6.70
C ILE A 169 -26.13 5.72 5.41
N TYR A 170 -25.64 4.48 5.43
CA TYR A 170 -25.71 3.56 4.32
C TYR A 170 -26.48 2.30 4.74
N GLY A 171 -27.16 1.67 3.78
CA GLY A 171 -27.54 0.27 3.93
C GLY A 171 -26.27 -0.58 3.96
N VAL A 172 -26.07 -1.37 5.00
CA VAL A 172 -24.90 -2.26 5.10
C VAL A 172 -25.28 -3.67 4.66
N VAL A 173 -24.43 -4.30 3.84
CA VAL A 173 -24.58 -5.71 3.46
C VAL A 173 -24.34 -6.61 4.68
N GLU A 174 -25.22 -7.59 4.88
CA GLU A 174 -25.05 -8.56 5.98
C GLU A 174 -23.73 -9.33 5.87
N ARG A 175 -22.94 -9.26 6.95
CA ARG A 175 -21.62 -9.91 7.04
C ARG A 175 -21.63 -11.40 6.73
N LYS A 176 -22.67 -12.13 7.14
CA LYS A 176 -22.79 -13.57 6.86
C LYS A 176 -22.76 -13.86 5.36
N TYR A 177 -23.44 -13.04 4.56
CA TYR A 177 -23.47 -13.18 3.11
C TYR A 177 -22.14 -12.76 2.49
N LEU A 178 -21.59 -11.64 2.97
CA LEU A 178 -20.30 -11.12 2.51
C LEU A 178 -19.15 -12.11 2.74
N ASN A 179 -19.09 -12.72 3.93
CA ASN A 179 -18.05 -13.70 4.27
C ASN A 179 -18.13 -14.94 3.38
N SER A 180 -19.35 -15.40 3.02
CA SER A 180 -19.48 -16.54 2.10
C SER A 180 -18.92 -16.27 0.71
N ILE A 181 -19.03 -15.02 0.23
CA ILE A 181 -18.47 -14.59 -1.06
C ILE A 181 -16.95 -14.45 -0.97
N LEU A 182 -16.45 -13.88 0.13
CA LEU A 182 -15.00 -13.73 0.35
C LEU A 182 -14.32 -15.10 0.47
N GLU A 183 -14.92 -16.04 1.19
CA GLU A 183 -14.42 -17.42 1.27
C GLU A 183 -14.35 -18.06 -0.12
N GLU A 184 -15.38 -17.90 -0.95
CA GLU A 184 -15.40 -18.42 -2.33
C GLU A 184 -14.30 -17.77 -3.20
N GLN A 185 -14.09 -16.45 -3.08
CA GLN A 185 -13.03 -15.75 -3.81
C GLN A 185 -11.63 -16.16 -3.37
N ILE A 186 -11.38 -16.24 -2.06
CA ILE A 186 -10.10 -16.67 -1.49
C ILE A 186 -9.76 -18.09 -1.95
N LEU A 187 -10.76 -18.99 -1.97
CA LEU A 187 -10.59 -20.36 -2.47
C LEU A 187 -10.29 -20.40 -3.97
N ALA A 188 -10.92 -19.52 -4.76
CA ALA A 188 -10.71 -19.44 -6.20
C ALA A 188 -9.34 -18.82 -6.58
N MET A 189 -8.74 -18.00 -5.71
CA MET A 189 -7.52 -17.23 -5.97
C MET A 189 -6.26 -17.82 -5.31
N SER A 190 -6.35 -19.05 -4.78
CA SER A 190 -5.34 -19.78 -3.99
C SER A 190 -3.89 -19.28 -4.17
N GLY A 191 -3.39 -18.51 -3.20
CA GLY A 191 -2.00 -18.05 -3.12
C GLY A 191 -1.72 -16.62 -3.62
N LEU A 192 -2.74 -15.85 -4.01
CA LEU A 192 -2.61 -14.42 -4.30
C LEU A 192 -3.02 -13.56 -3.09
N VAL A 193 -2.27 -12.48 -2.86
CA VAL A 193 -2.64 -11.41 -1.92
C VAL A 193 -3.75 -10.60 -2.56
N LEU A 194 -4.91 -10.53 -1.91
CA LEU A 194 -6.06 -9.76 -2.39
C LEU A 194 -5.75 -8.26 -2.32
N ASP A 195 -6.00 -7.56 -3.42
CA ASP A 195 -5.88 -6.12 -3.49
C ASP A 195 -7.23 -5.41 -3.24
N ASP A 196 -7.21 -4.08 -3.24
CA ASP A 196 -8.43 -3.31 -2.96
C ASP A 196 -9.52 -3.48 -4.04
N ASN A 197 -9.14 -3.81 -5.27
CA ASN A 197 -10.08 -4.06 -6.35
C ASN A 197 -10.78 -5.40 -6.15
N ASP A 198 -10.06 -6.41 -5.66
CA ASP A 198 -10.66 -7.71 -5.32
C ASP A 198 -11.74 -7.55 -4.24
N PHE A 199 -11.44 -6.76 -3.19
CA PHE A 199 -12.43 -6.43 -2.15
C PHE A 199 -13.58 -5.57 -2.68
N ALA A 200 -13.30 -4.61 -3.57
CA ALA A 200 -14.33 -3.83 -4.26
C ALA A 200 -15.30 -4.76 -5.00
N ASN A 201 -14.76 -5.70 -5.78
CA ASN A 201 -15.52 -6.71 -6.52
C ASN A 201 -16.33 -7.62 -5.59
N ALA A 202 -15.75 -8.07 -4.47
CA ALA A 202 -16.45 -8.88 -3.48
C ALA A 202 -17.69 -8.17 -2.93
N GLY A 203 -17.57 -6.89 -2.57
CA GLY A 203 -18.71 -6.09 -2.11
C GLY A 203 -19.77 -5.92 -3.20
N CYS A 204 -19.36 -5.73 -4.45
CA CYS A 204 -20.23 -5.65 -5.61
C CYS A 204 -21.04 -6.96 -5.80
N LEU A 205 -20.38 -8.12 -5.72
CA LEU A 205 -21.02 -9.44 -5.77
C LEU A 205 -21.98 -9.65 -4.59
N ALA A 206 -21.67 -9.07 -3.44
CA ALA A 206 -22.53 -9.08 -2.27
C ALA A 206 -23.73 -8.11 -2.37
N GLY A 207 -23.84 -7.41 -3.51
CA GLY A 207 -24.93 -6.49 -3.81
C GLY A 207 -24.79 -5.13 -3.14
N ALA A 208 -23.57 -4.68 -2.85
CA ALA A 208 -23.25 -3.29 -2.51
C ALA A 208 -22.96 -2.46 -3.77
N GLN A 209 -23.01 -1.14 -3.64
CA GLN A 209 -22.58 -0.18 -4.65
C GLN A 209 -21.18 0.37 -4.37
N GLY A 210 -20.78 0.36 -3.10
CA GLY A 210 -19.42 0.67 -2.66
C GLY A 210 -18.92 -0.32 -1.63
N THR A 211 -17.61 -0.43 -1.53
CA THR A 211 -16.96 -1.26 -0.52
C THR A 211 -16.15 -0.37 0.40
N VAL A 212 -16.43 -0.46 1.69
CA VAL A 212 -15.62 0.11 2.76
C VAL A 212 -14.57 -0.92 3.16
N ILE A 213 -13.31 -0.57 2.97
CA ILE A 213 -12.17 -1.43 3.30
C ILE A 213 -11.51 -0.83 4.54
N ALA A 214 -11.44 -1.63 5.60
CA ALA A 214 -10.78 -1.31 6.86
C ALA A 214 -9.52 -2.19 7.00
N SER A 215 -8.39 -1.58 7.34
CA SER A 215 -7.13 -2.31 7.49
C SER A 215 -6.24 -1.67 8.54
N TYR A 216 -5.59 -2.50 9.35
CA TYR A 216 -4.39 -2.13 10.08
C TYR A 216 -3.17 -2.20 9.15
N GLY A 217 -2.02 -1.74 9.61
CA GLY A 217 -0.80 -1.81 8.83
C GLY A 217 0.36 -1.14 9.55
N CYS A 218 1.51 -1.19 8.90
CA CYS A 218 2.70 -0.50 9.36
C CYS A 218 3.29 0.36 8.23
N LEU A 219 3.70 1.59 8.58
CA LEU A 219 4.45 2.46 7.70
C LEU A 219 5.59 3.11 8.48
N GLN A 220 6.84 2.80 8.11
CA GLN A 220 8.05 3.33 8.79
C GLN A 220 7.99 3.18 10.34
N ASP A 221 7.71 1.97 10.81
CA ASP A 221 7.54 1.63 12.25
C ASP A 221 6.37 2.34 12.96
N LYS A 222 5.50 3.03 12.21
CA LYS A 222 4.28 3.63 12.74
C LYS A 222 3.09 2.77 12.37
N THR A 223 2.26 2.44 13.37
CA THR A 223 0.97 1.79 13.14
C THR A 223 0.12 2.67 12.23
N LYS A 224 -0.44 2.11 11.16
CA LYS A 224 -1.33 2.79 10.23
C LYS A 224 -2.71 2.14 10.34
N LEU A 225 -3.71 2.93 10.67
CA LEU A 225 -5.12 2.54 10.53
C LEU A 225 -5.66 3.21 9.28
N GLN A 226 -6.35 2.48 8.43
CA GLN A 226 -6.95 3.04 7.23
C GLN A 226 -8.36 2.51 7.01
N VAL A 227 -9.29 3.43 6.76
CA VAL A 227 -10.65 3.14 6.32
C VAL A 227 -10.88 3.89 5.02
N LYS A 228 -11.36 3.22 3.98
CA LYS A 228 -11.62 3.85 2.68
C LYS A 228 -12.90 3.32 2.06
N LEU A 229 -13.66 4.19 1.41
CA LEU A 229 -14.78 3.82 0.56
C LEU A 229 -14.34 3.86 -0.90
N VAL A 230 -14.49 2.73 -1.58
CA VAL A 230 -14.24 2.58 -3.01
C VAL A 230 -15.52 2.23 -3.75
N ASP A 231 -15.63 2.72 -4.98
CA ASP A 231 -16.68 2.32 -5.91
C ASP A 231 -16.54 0.84 -6.25
N CYS A 232 -17.62 0.07 -6.19
CA CYS A 232 -17.49 -1.35 -6.44
C CYS A 232 -17.32 -1.70 -7.94
N SER A 233 -17.75 -0.81 -8.86
CA SER A 233 -17.70 -1.06 -10.31
C SER A 233 -16.44 -0.52 -10.96
N THR A 234 -15.97 0.64 -10.50
CA THR A 234 -14.82 1.36 -11.07
C THR A 234 -13.57 1.25 -10.22
N SER A 235 -13.69 0.79 -8.97
CA SER A 235 -12.63 0.81 -7.95
C SER A 235 -12.11 2.22 -7.64
N ASP A 236 -12.85 3.26 -8.03
CA ASP A 236 -12.50 4.64 -7.72
C ASP A 236 -12.65 4.92 -6.23
N LEU A 237 -11.65 5.58 -5.64
CA LEU A 237 -11.71 6.06 -4.27
C LEU A 237 -12.73 7.21 -4.15
N TYR A 238 -13.68 7.12 -3.22
CA TYR A 238 -14.57 8.22 -2.83
C TYR A 238 -13.99 9.04 -1.69
N TRP A 239 -13.62 8.37 -0.61
CA TRP A 239 -12.99 8.99 0.55
C TRP A 239 -12.14 7.99 1.32
N SER A 240 -11.18 8.48 2.09
CA SER A 240 -10.44 7.69 3.05
C SER A 240 -10.13 8.48 4.31
N VAL A 241 -10.07 7.77 5.44
CA VAL A 241 -9.56 8.25 6.73
C VAL A 241 -8.37 7.39 7.09
N THR A 242 -7.21 8.00 7.29
CA THR A 242 -5.96 7.31 7.59
C THR A 242 -5.35 7.90 8.84
N GLY A 243 -5.11 7.08 9.85
CA GLY A 243 -4.48 7.47 11.10
C GLY A 243 -3.09 6.84 11.26
N PHE A 244 -2.13 7.61 11.76
CA PHE A 244 -0.77 7.15 12.04
C PHE A 244 -0.46 7.19 13.53
N ASN A 245 -0.24 6.03 14.13
CA ASN A 245 0.02 5.89 15.57
C ASN A 245 -1.10 6.51 16.42
N VAL A 246 -2.34 6.25 16.00
CA VAL A 246 -3.58 6.67 16.66
C VAL A 246 -4.36 5.44 17.10
N SER A 247 -5.24 5.62 18.08
CA SER A 247 -6.21 4.60 18.46
C SER A 247 -7.35 4.48 17.44
N GLU A 248 -8.04 3.34 17.45
CA GLU A 248 -9.26 3.13 16.67
C GLU A 248 -10.33 4.18 17.01
N PHE A 249 -10.47 4.53 18.29
CA PHE A 249 -11.43 5.52 18.74
C PHE A 249 -11.19 6.90 18.11
N GLU A 250 -9.93 7.35 18.07
CA GLU A 250 -9.57 8.61 17.42
C GLU A 250 -9.84 8.57 15.90
N LEU A 251 -9.59 7.43 15.26
CA LEU A 251 -9.91 7.24 13.84
C LEU A 251 -11.43 7.29 13.58
N LEU A 252 -12.22 6.63 14.44
CA LEU A 252 -13.68 6.60 14.33
C LEU A 252 -14.31 7.97 14.60
N ASP A 253 -13.76 8.76 15.53
CA ASP A 253 -14.21 10.14 15.74
C ASP A 253 -14.00 11.00 14.49
N ALA A 254 -12.83 10.89 13.85
CA ALA A 254 -12.59 11.55 12.58
C ALA A 254 -13.51 11.05 11.45
N LEU A 255 -13.84 9.76 11.44
CA LEU A 255 -14.80 9.19 10.52
C LEU A 255 -16.21 9.76 10.75
N ARG A 256 -16.67 9.84 12.00
CA ARG A 256 -17.98 10.42 12.36
C ARG A 256 -18.10 11.88 11.96
N GLU A 257 -17.07 12.68 12.23
CA GLU A 257 -17.02 14.10 11.82
C GLU A 257 -17.12 14.25 10.31
N ARG A 258 -16.54 13.32 9.55
CA ARG A 258 -16.65 13.30 8.09
C ARG A 258 -18.04 12.88 7.61
N LEU A 259 -18.67 11.97 8.32
CA LEU A 259 -19.92 11.33 7.93
C LEU A 259 -21.16 12.21 8.21
N ASN A 260 -21.08 13.12 9.18
CA ASN A 260 -22.10 14.14 9.50
C ASN A 260 -22.03 15.36 8.56
#